data_AF-R0E9H0-F1
#
_entry.id   AF-R0E9H0-F1
#
_cell.length_a   1.000
_cell.length_b   1.000
_cell.length_c   1.000
_cell.angle_alpha   90.00
_cell.angle_beta   90.00
_cell.angle_gamma   90.00
#
_symmetry.space_group_name_H-M   'P 1'
#
loop_
_entity.id
_entity.type
_entity.pdbx_description
1 polymer ?
#
loop_
_entity_poly.entity_id
_entity_poly.type
_entity_poly.pdbx_seq_one_letter_code
_entity_poly.pdbx_strand_id
1 'polypeptide(L)'
;MRAAITRCSRRCARVDVWRTTYMHPLQGGVDAVVEWFKGSALRPFLAALSEDERPVFLTRYRDMIARAYPALDEGTVLLPFPRLFIVATRK
;
A
#
# COMPACT_ATOMS: atom_id res chain seq x y z
N MET A 1 7.26 4.06 15.89
CA MET A 1 7.93 3.47 17.08
C MET A 1 8.90 2.39 16.58
N ARG A 2 10.20 2.49 16.89
CA ARG A 2 11.19 1.45 16.55
C ARG A 2 11.26 0.46 17.73
N ALA A 3 11.17 -0.84 17.45
CA ALA A 3 11.38 -1.87 18.47
C ALA A 3 12.74 -2.52 18.22
N ALA A 4 13.70 -2.29 19.12
CA ALA A 4 14.96 -3.01 19.09
C ALA A 4 14.76 -4.37 19.77
N ILE A 5 14.85 -5.46 19.00
CA ILE A 5 14.86 -6.81 19.56
C ILE A 5 16.33 -7.18 19.78
N THR A 6 16.83 -6.92 21.00
CA THR A 6 18.26 -7.03 21.33
C THR A 6 18.80 -8.47 21.30
N ARG A 7 17.94 -9.50 21.18
CA ARG A 7 18.39 -10.90 21.11
C ARG A 7 17.59 -11.68 20.08
N CYS A 8 18.17 -11.91 18.89
CA CYS A 8 17.46 -12.52 17.78
C CYS A 8 18.33 -13.55 17.02
N SER A 9 17.94 -14.83 17.11
CA SER A 9 18.44 -16.00 16.35
C SER A 9 19.93 -16.39 16.47
N ARG A 10 20.27 -17.67 16.26
CA ARG A 10 21.66 -18.20 16.34
C ARG A 10 22.67 -17.46 15.45
N ARG A 11 22.22 -16.81 14.37
CA ARG A 11 23.04 -16.24 13.29
C ARG A 11 23.28 -14.72 13.37
N CYS A 12 22.57 -13.98 14.20
CA CYS A 12 22.67 -12.51 14.24
C CYS A 12 23.17 -12.01 15.60
N ALA A 13 23.96 -10.94 15.60
CA ALA A 13 24.40 -10.23 16.80
C ALA A 13 23.34 -9.20 17.26
N ARG A 14 22.64 -8.57 16.31
CA ARG A 14 21.59 -7.56 16.56
C ARG A 14 20.53 -7.63 15.47
N VAL A 15 19.27 -7.36 15.83
CA VAL A 15 18.18 -7.15 14.88
C VAL A 15 17.33 -5.95 15.31
N ASP A 16 17.12 -5.01 14.39
CA ASP A 16 16.23 -3.88 14.54
C ASP A 16 15.01 -4.05 13.62
N VAL A 17 13.81 -3.95 14.20
CA VAL A 17 12.55 -4.06 13.45
C VAL A 17 11.70 -2.83 13.71
N TRP A 18 11.20 -2.21 12.64
CA TRP A 18 10.26 -1.11 12.78
C TRP A 18 9.30 -1.03 11.62
N ARG A 19 8.18 -0.34 11.86
CA ARG A 19 7.20 -0.01 10.84
C ARG A 19 7.13 1.49 10.66
N THR A 20 7.11 1.93 9.42
CA THR A 20 6.82 3.32 9.03
C THR A 20 5.61 3.31 8.11
N THR A 21 4.61 4.12 8.39
CA THR A 21 3.53 4.40 7.43
C THR A 21 3.84 5.72 6.76
N TYR A 22 4.13 5.68 5.47
CA TYR A 22 4.28 6.88 4.65
C TYR A 22 2.90 7.32 4.17
N MET A 23 2.65 8.62 4.11
CA MET A 23 1.40 9.16 3.57
C MET A 23 1.69 9.77 2.19
N HIS A 24 0.99 9.29 1.16
CA HIS A 24 1.10 9.81 -0.19
C HIS A 24 -0.13 10.67 -0.52
N PRO A 25 0.02 11.99 -0.69
CA PRO A 25 -1.07 12.83 -1.19
C PRO A 25 -1.23 12.57 -2.69
N LEU A 26 -2.43 12.13 -3.09
CA LEU A 26 -2.78 11.85 -4.48
C LEU A 26 -3.82 12.87 -4.94
N GLN A 27 -3.42 13.70 -5.91
CA GLN A 27 -4.30 14.66 -6.60
C GLN A 27 -5.18 13.92 -7.60
N GLY A 28 -6.45 14.31 -7.71
CA GLY A 28 -7.42 13.62 -8.58
C GLY A 28 -8.29 12.59 -7.84
N GLY A 29 -8.33 12.64 -6.51
CA GLY A 29 -9.28 11.89 -5.70
C GLY A 29 -9.14 10.36 -5.81
N VAL A 30 -10.28 9.68 -5.81
CA VAL A 30 -10.36 8.21 -5.87
C VAL A 30 -9.68 7.64 -7.12
N ASP A 31 -9.74 8.33 -8.25
CA ASP A 31 -9.21 7.83 -9.52
C ASP A 31 -7.69 7.74 -9.51
N ALA A 32 -7.03 8.71 -8.89
CA ALA A 32 -5.59 8.67 -8.71
C ALA A 32 -5.15 7.45 -7.89
N VAL A 33 -5.94 7.05 -6.89
CA VAL A 33 -5.70 5.84 -6.09
C VAL A 33 -5.87 4.58 -6.96
N VAL A 34 -6.94 4.51 -7.76
CA VAL A 34 -7.19 3.36 -8.64
C VAL A 34 -6.07 3.21 -9.67
N GLU A 35 -5.64 4.30 -10.31
CA GLU A 35 -4.52 4.30 -11.24
C GLU A 35 -3.20 3.89 -10.58
N TRP A 36 -2.94 4.36 -9.35
CA TRP A 36 -1.78 3.94 -8.57
C TRP A 36 -1.76 2.42 -8.36
N PHE A 37 -2.90 1.82 -8.03
CA PHE A 37 -3.01 0.38 -7.83
C PHE A 37 -2.95 -0.41 -9.14
N LYS A 38 -3.43 0.12 -10.27
CA LYS A 38 -3.22 -0.49 -11.60
C LYS A 38 -1.75 -0.68 -11.93
N GLY A 39 -0.89 0.25 -11.52
CA GLY A 39 0.56 0.16 -11.72
C GLY A 39 1.30 -0.79 -10.76
N SER A 40 0.75 -1.04 -9.57
CA SER A 40 1.50 -1.63 -8.46
C SER A 40 0.99 -2.99 -7.96
N ALA A 41 -0.32 -3.21 -7.89
CA ALA A 41 -0.89 -4.41 -7.27
C ALA A 41 -2.10 -5.01 -8.01
N LEU A 42 -2.78 -4.23 -8.84
CA LEU A 42 -4.03 -4.64 -9.48
C LEU A 42 -3.81 -5.44 -10.77
N ARG A 43 -2.62 -5.37 -11.38
CA ARG A 43 -2.27 -6.10 -12.62
C ARG A 43 -2.66 -7.58 -12.61
N PRO A 44 -2.29 -8.41 -11.61
CA PRO A 44 -2.66 -9.83 -11.61
C PRO A 44 -4.18 -10.07 -11.60
N PHE A 45 -4.95 -9.18 -10.97
CA PHE A 45 -6.41 -9.27 -10.94
C PHE A 45 -7.01 -8.90 -12.30
N LEU A 46 -6.55 -7.80 -12.91
CA LEU A 46 -7.03 -7.37 -14.22
C LEU A 46 -6.64 -8.34 -15.34
N ALA A 47 -5.47 -8.98 -15.23
CA ALA A 47 -5.00 -9.97 -16.20
C ALA A 47 -5.86 -11.24 -16.24
N ALA A 48 -6.53 -11.58 -15.13
CA ALA A 48 -7.42 -12.74 -15.04
C ALA A 48 -8.83 -12.49 -15.61
N LEU A 49 -9.17 -11.24 -15.95
CA LEU A 49 -10.48 -10.83 -16.43
C LEU A 49 -10.50 -10.63 -17.94
N SER A 50 -11.63 -11.00 -18.56
CA SER A 50 -11.95 -10.67 -19.95
C SER A 50 -12.13 -9.16 -20.16
N GLU A 51 -12.17 -8.72 -21.42
CA GLU A 51 -12.33 -7.29 -21.74
C GLU A 51 -13.65 -6.71 -21.20
N ASP A 52 -14.73 -7.49 -21.22
CA ASP A 52 -16.05 -7.06 -20.74
C ASP A 52 -16.15 -7.04 -19.19
N GLU A 53 -15.39 -7.89 -18.50
CA GLU A 53 -15.41 -7.96 -17.03
C GLU A 53 -14.57 -6.86 -16.36
N ARG A 54 -13.47 -6.44 -17.02
CA ARG A 54 -12.56 -5.39 -16.51
C ARG A 54 -13.26 -4.07 -16.13
N PRO A 55 -14.11 -3.45 -16.98
CA PRO A 55 -14.77 -2.19 -16.62
C PRO A 55 -15.75 -2.36 -15.46
N VAL A 56 -16.45 -3.50 -15.37
CA VAL A 56 -17.36 -3.81 -14.26
C VAL A 56 -16.57 -3.95 -12.95
N PHE A 57 -15.45 -4.67 -12.97
CA PHE A 57 -14.57 -4.82 -11.82
C PHE A 57 -14.00 -3.47 -11.36
N LEU A 58 -13.48 -2.66 -12.30
CA LEU A 58 -12.88 -1.36 -11.98
C LEU A 58 -13.89 -0.38 -11.39
N THR A 59 -15.14 -0.39 -11.87
CA THR A 59 -16.22 0.44 -11.30
C THR A 59 -16.49 0.07 -9.85
N ARG A 60 -16.67 -1.24 -9.57
CA ARG A 60 -16.88 -1.73 -8.19
C ARG A 60 -15.70 -1.44 -7.29
N TYR A 61 -14.48 -1.65 -7.79
CA TYR A 61 -13.25 -1.37 -7.07
C TYR A 61 -13.14 0.12 -6.72
N ARG A 62 -13.38 1.02 -7.69
CA ARG A 62 -13.41 2.48 -7.48
C ARG A 62 -14.39 2.86 -6.37
N ASP A 63 -15.62 2.35 -6.41
CA ASP A 63 -16.63 2.67 -5.39
C ASP A 63 -16.21 2.23 -3.98
N MET A 64 -15.53 1.09 -3.88
CA MET A 64 -14.98 0.62 -2.61
C MET A 64 -13.83 1.51 -2.12
N ILE A 65 -12.94 1.93 -3.02
CA ILE A 65 -11.83 2.84 -2.68
C ILE A 65 -12.36 4.21 -2.27
N ALA A 66 -13.40 4.75 -2.92
CA ALA A 66 -14.00 6.03 -2.55
C ALA A 66 -14.51 6.03 -1.09
N ARG A 67 -15.06 4.90 -0.64
CA ARG A 67 -15.51 4.71 0.75
C ARG A 67 -14.35 4.52 1.74
N ALA A 68 -13.29 3.81 1.32
CA ALA A 68 -12.16 3.51 2.19
C ALA A 68 -11.19 4.69 2.35
N TYR A 69 -11.06 5.51 1.31
CA TYR A 69 -10.15 6.65 1.24
C TYR A 69 -10.91 7.89 0.74
N PRO A 70 -11.72 8.52 1.61
CA PRO A 70 -12.41 9.76 1.24
C PRO A 70 -11.40 10.85 0.89
N ALA A 71 -11.73 11.66 -0.11
CA ALA A 71 -10.93 12.83 -0.45
C ALA A 71 -11.09 13.91 0.63
N LEU A 72 -10.02 14.66 0.87
CA LEU A 72 -10.03 15.92 1.61
C LEU A 72 -10.79 17.00 0.81
N ASP A 73 -11.11 18.12 1.46
CA ASP A 73 -11.90 19.22 0.89
C ASP A 73 -11.33 19.74 -0.45
N GLU A 74 -10.01 19.68 -0.62
CA GLU A 74 -9.28 20.08 -1.83
C GLU A 74 -9.20 18.98 -2.92
N GLY A 75 -9.90 17.85 -2.74
CA GLY A 75 -9.93 16.73 -3.70
C GLY A 75 -8.74 15.77 -3.63
N THR A 76 -7.85 15.96 -2.65
CA THR A 76 -6.68 15.09 -2.43
C THR A 76 -7.06 13.87 -1.61
N VAL A 77 -6.59 12.68 -2.00
CA VAL A 77 -6.65 11.49 -1.14
C VAL A 77 -5.30 11.28 -0.47
N LEU A 78 -5.29 11.08 0.86
CA LEU A 78 -4.10 10.66 1.59
C LEU A 78 -4.03 9.13 1.67
N LEU A 79 -3.17 8.53 0.85
CA LEU A 79 -2.97 7.08 0.80
C LEU A 79 -1.90 6.64 1.83
N PRO A 80 -2.26 5.86 2.87
CA PRO A 80 -1.29 5.28 3.79
C PRO A 80 -0.54 4.12 3.16
N PHE A 81 0.79 4.11 3.33
CA PHE A 81 1.67 3.12 2.76
C PHE A 81 2.60 2.52 3.83
N PRO A 82 2.13 1.48 4.55
CA PRO A 82 2.89 0.85 5.61
C PRO A 82 4.04 0.01 5.07
N ARG A 83 5.24 0.26 5.59
CA ARG A 83 6.47 -0.48 5.29
C ARG A 83 7.05 -1.06 6.57
N LEU A 84 7.33 -2.36 6.56
CA LEU A 84 8.10 -3.05 7.60
C LEU A 84 9.57 -3.06 7.18
N PHE A 85 10.44 -2.62 8.07
CA PHE A 85 11.88 -2.62 7.88
C PHE A 85 12.51 -3.55 8.91
N ILE A 86 13.48 -4.33 8.44
CA ILE A 86 14.25 -5.27 9.26
C ILE A 86 15.72 -5.05 8.91
N VAL A 87 16.53 -4.74 9.92
CA VAL A 87 17.99 -4.64 9.78
C VAL A 87 18.60 -5.67 10.71
N ALA A 88 19.42 -6.56 10.16
CA ALA A 88 20.11 -7.61 10.92
C ALA A 88 21.61 -7.46 10.75
N THR A 89 22.34 -7.48 11.87
CA THR A 89 23.80 -7.49 11.89
C THR A 89 24.27 -8.93 12.14
N ARG A 90 25.04 -9.48 11.21
CA ARG A 90 25.67 -10.79 11.37
C ARG A 90 26.67 -10.76 12.53
N LYS A 91 26.87 -11.90 13.19
CA LYS A 91 28.01 -12.11 14.08
C LYS A 91 29.33 -12.14 13.33
#